data_AF-A0A6S7KLN3-F1
#
_entry.id   AF-A0A6S7KLN3-F1
#
_cell.length_a   1.000
_cell.length_b   1.000
_cell.length_c   1.000
_cell.angle_alpha   90.00
_cell.angle_beta   90.00
_cell.angle_gamma   90.00
#
_symmetry.space_group_name_H-M   'P 1'
#
loop_
_entity.id
_entity.type
_entity.pdbx_description
1 polymer ?
#
loop_
_entity_poly.entity_id
_entity_poly.type
_entity_poly.pdbx_seq_one_letter_code
_entity_poly.pdbx_strand_id
1 'polypeptide(L)'
;MNELKKNCNCVLGSSEKRKRKRSRWQSEEKKMIIPGMPMCLPTGMSEEQRTTYITHLRIEEISRRLRTGDLGIPENPEDRSPSPEPIYNSDGKRLNTRDFRVRKKLEEERHTLVQDAMKANTDYKPPADYKL
;
A
#
# COMPACT_ATOMS: atom_id res chain seq x y z
N MET A 1 -55.53 -16.13 -28.62
CA MET A 1 -55.74 -14.70 -28.32
C MET A 1 -56.54 -14.65 -27.03
N ASN A 2 -56.04 -14.26 -25.86
CA ASN A 2 -55.19 -13.11 -25.55
C ASN A 2 -54.42 -13.32 -24.25
N GLU A 3 -53.19 -12.81 -24.23
CA GLU A 3 -52.30 -12.64 -23.09
C GLU A 3 -52.96 -11.84 -21.96
N LEU A 4 -52.95 -12.38 -20.74
CA LEU A 4 -53.13 -11.60 -19.52
C LEU A 4 -51.77 -11.05 -19.09
N LYS A 5 -51.64 -9.75 -19.35
CA LYS A 5 -50.47 -8.92 -19.09
C LYS A 5 -50.16 -8.83 -17.59
N LYS A 6 -48.86 -8.93 -17.33
CA LYS A 6 -48.09 -8.56 -16.15
C LYS A 6 -48.65 -7.30 -15.46
N ASN A 7 -48.82 -7.38 -14.14
CA ASN A 7 -48.78 -6.19 -13.29
C ASN A 7 -48.16 -6.56 -11.94
N CYS A 8 -46.83 -6.54 -11.87
CA CYS A 8 -46.11 -6.48 -10.60
C CYS A 8 -45.55 -5.06 -10.49
N ASN A 9 -46.22 -4.24 -9.68
CA ASN A 9 -45.72 -2.94 -9.23
C ASN A 9 -44.55 -3.19 -8.28
N CYS A 10 -43.33 -3.12 -8.79
CA CYS A 10 -42.13 -2.99 -7.98
C CYS A 10 -41.93 -1.50 -7.63
N VAL A 11 -42.11 -1.20 -6.35
CA VAL A 11 -41.85 0.07 -5.68
C VAL A 11 -40.52 0.67 -6.14
N LEU A 12 -40.55 1.92 -6.59
CA LEU A 12 -39.38 2.72 -6.91
C LEU A 12 -38.58 3.02 -5.63
N GLY A 13 -37.66 2.11 -5.29
CA GLY A 13 -36.59 2.37 -4.33
C GLY A 13 -35.55 3.30 -4.96
N SER A 14 -35.24 4.38 -4.24
CA SER A 14 -34.19 5.36 -4.53
C SER A 14 -32.99 4.77 -5.27
N SER A 15 -32.69 5.31 -6.45
CA SER A 15 -31.47 4.98 -7.18
C SER A 15 -30.29 5.76 -6.59
N GLU A 16 -29.90 5.42 -5.35
CA GLU A 16 -28.55 5.70 -4.90
C GLU A 16 -27.59 4.98 -5.85
N LYS A 17 -26.94 5.75 -6.72
CA LYS A 17 -25.87 5.29 -7.62
C LYS A 17 -24.91 4.43 -6.80
N ARG A 18 -24.97 3.10 -6.95
CA ARG A 18 -24.02 2.17 -6.31
C ARG A 18 -22.62 2.65 -6.67
N LYS A 19 -21.89 3.23 -5.71
CA LYS A 19 -20.52 3.71 -5.92
C LYS A 19 -19.73 2.54 -6.52
N ARG A 20 -19.23 2.71 -7.74
CA ARG A 20 -18.48 1.66 -8.45
C ARG A 20 -17.31 1.25 -7.56
N LYS A 21 -17.16 -0.05 -7.29
CA LYS A 21 -16.05 -0.57 -6.49
C LYS A 21 -14.74 -0.19 -7.17
N ARG A 22 -13.87 0.49 -6.43
CA ARG A 22 -12.56 0.94 -6.93
C ARG A 22 -11.69 -0.28 -7.25
N SER A 23 -11.00 -0.24 -8.40
CA SER A 23 -9.98 -1.24 -8.75
C SER A 23 -8.81 -1.16 -7.77
N ARG A 24 -8.25 -2.31 -7.41
CA ARG A 24 -7.02 -2.40 -6.61
C ARG A 24 -5.75 -2.17 -7.44
N TRP A 25 -5.85 -2.31 -8.76
CA TRP A 25 -4.76 -2.06 -9.68
C TRP A 25 -4.64 -0.56 -9.94
N GLN A 26 -3.40 -0.05 -9.91
CA GLN A 26 -3.13 1.34 -10.23
C GLN A 26 -3.25 1.59 -11.73
N SER A 27 -3.46 2.86 -12.11
CA SER A 27 -3.41 3.29 -13.50
C SER A 27 -1.99 3.14 -14.06
N GLU A 28 -1.89 2.92 -15.36
CA GLU A 28 -0.62 2.83 -16.10
C GLU A 28 0.29 4.05 -15.88
N GLU A 29 -0.29 5.22 -15.66
CA GLU A 29 0.41 6.49 -15.37
C GLU A 29 1.16 6.47 -14.03
N LYS A 30 0.73 5.61 -13.08
CA LYS A 30 1.36 5.45 -11.76
C LYS A 30 2.28 4.23 -11.70
N LYS A 31 2.68 3.69 -12.84
CA LYS A 31 3.64 2.58 -12.91
C LYS A 31 4.93 2.97 -12.19
N MET A 32 5.20 2.28 -11.10
CA MET A 32 6.40 2.48 -10.31
C MET A 32 7.55 1.73 -10.97
N ILE A 33 8.53 2.48 -11.49
CA ILE A 33 9.78 1.91 -11.99
C ILE A 33 10.78 1.99 -10.84
N ILE A 34 11.20 0.84 -10.32
CA ILE A 34 12.27 0.76 -9.33
C ILE A 34 13.60 0.85 -10.10
N PRO A 35 14.39 1.93 -9.95
CA PRO A 35 15.67 2.03 -10.64
C PRO A 35 16.62 0.97 -10.09
N GLY A 36 17.25 0.20 -10.98
CA GLY A 36 18.31 -0.76 -10.62
C GLY A 36 17.87 -2.17 -10.25
N MET A 37 16.57 -2.50 -10.26
CA MET A 37 16.11 -3.87 -9.98
C MET A 37 14.91 -4.28 -10.84
N PRO A 38 15.01 -5.35 -11.65
CA PRO A 38 13.89 -5.82 -12.47
C PRO A 38 12.81 -6.52 -11.62
N MET A 39 11.54 -6.24 -11.89
CA MET A 39 10.41 -6.89 -11.19
C MET A 39 10.14 -8.33 -11.69
N CYS A 40 10.75 -8.74 -12.80
CA CYS A 40 10.70 -10.11 -13.30
C CYS A 40 11.77 -10.95 -12.62
N LEU A 41 11.39 -12.08 -12.02
CA LEU A 41 12.34 -12.99 -11.39
C LEU A 41 13.04 -13.86 -12.45
N PRO A 42 14.36 -14.05 -12.36
CA PRO A 42 15.10 -14.95 -13.24
C PRO A 42 14.71 -16.42 -12.99
N THR A 43 14.71 -17.23 -14.05
CA THR A 43 14.44 -18.67 -13.97
C THR A 43 15.67 -19.42 -13.43
N GLY A 44 15.47 -20.46 -12.59
CA GLY A 44 16.55 -21.32 -12.09
C GLY A 44 17.10 -20.96 -10.69
N MET A 45 16.41 -20.08 -9.95
CA MET A 45 16.78 -19.66 -8.60
C MET A 45 16.19 -20.58 -7.51
N SER A 46 16.93 -20.81 -6.41
CA SER A 46 16.40 -21.55 -5.25
C SER A 46 15.26 -20.80 -4.57
N GLU A 47 14.46 -21.49 -3.77
CA GLU A 47 13.35 -20.85 -3.06
C GLU A 47 13.85 -19.77 -2.07
N GLU A 48 14.94 -20.03 -1.36
CA GLU A 48 15.56 -19.07 -0.43
C GLU A 48 16.12 -17.83 -1.13
N GLN A 49 16.74 -18.02 -2.30
CA GLN A 49 17.22 -16.90 -3.11
C GLN A 49 16.04 -16.09 -3.65
N ARG A 50 14.94 -16.76 -4.01
CA ARG A 50 13.71 -16.10 -4.48
C ARG A 50 13.09 -15.25 -3.39
N THR A 51 12.93 -15.77 -2.17
CA THR A 51 12.38 -15.03 -1.04
C THR A 51 13.28 -13.84 -0.69
N THR A 52 14.60 -14.06 -0.64
CA THR A 52 15.59 -12.99 -0.44
C THR A 52 15.46 -11.90 -1.50
N TYR A 53 15.35 -12.26 -2.78
CA TYR A 53 15.19 -11.32 -3.89
C TYR A 53 13.92 -10.48 -3.75
N ILE A 54 12.78 -11.11 -3.41
CA ILE A 54 11.50 -10.43 -3.19
C ILE A 54 11.60 -9.47 -1.99
N THR A 55 12.22 -9.91 -0.90
CA THR A 55 12.44 -9.07 0.29
C THR A 55 13.27 -7.83 -0.06
N HIS A 56 14.37 -7.99 -0.81
CA HIS A 56 15.17 -6.86 -1.27
C HIS A 56 14.38 -5.91 -2.18
N LEU A 57 13.62 -6.44 -3.14
CA LEU A 57 12.77 -5.63 -4.02
C LEU A 57 11.77 -4.80 -3.19
N ARG A 58 11.19 -5.39 -2.15
CA ARG A 58 10.23 -4.73 -1.27
C ARG A 58 10.90 -3.64 -0.42
N ILE A 59 12.10 -3.91 0.11
CA ILE A 59 12.88 -2.92 0.87
C ILE A 59 13.21 -1.70 0.00
N GLU A 60 13.60 -1.92 -1.26
CA GLU A 60 13.89 -0.83 -2.21
C GLU A 60 12.63 -0.03 -2.57
N GLU A 61 11.49 -0.71 -2.76
CA GLU A 61 10.20 -0.05 -2.99
C GLU A 61 9.82 0.87 -1.83
N ILE A 62 9.90 0.36 -0.59
CA ILE A 62 9.56 1.13 0.61
C ILE A 62 10.54 2.28 0.81
N SER A 63 11.84 2.03 0.63
CA SER A 63 12.87 3.07 0.76
C SER A 63 12.66 4.19 -0.25
N ARG A 64 12.32 3.86 -1.50
CA ARG A 64 11.91 4.87 -2.50
C ARG A 64 10.69 5.66 -2.03
N ARG A 65 9.62 4.99 -1.58
CA ARG A 65 8.39 5.66 -1.12
C ARG A 65 8.62 6.60 0.05
N LEU A 66 9.51 6.24 0.98
CA LEU A 66 9.90 7.08 2.10
C LEU A 66 10.69 8.31 1.66
N ARG A 67 11.57 8.18 0.66
CA ARG A 67 12.35 9.28 0.06
C ARG A 67 11.50 10.23 -0.78
N THR A 68 10.66 9.71 -1.66
CA THR A 68 9.83 10.54 -2.57
C THR A 68 8.62 11.13 -1.86
N GLY A 69 8.25 10.62 -0.69
CA GLY A 69 7.01 11.00 -0.01
C GLY A 69 5.76 10.40 -0.62
N ASP A 70 5.89 9.44 -1.56
CA ASP A 70 4.76 8.68 -2.11
C ASP A 70 4.26 7.64 -1.09
N LEU A 71 3.51 8.14 -0.11
CA LEU A 71 2.93 7.33 0.95
C LEU A 71 1.76 6.47 0.46
N GLY A 72 1.33 6.58 -0.80
CA GLY A 72 0.16 5.85 -1.33
C GLY A 72 -1.16 6.26 -0.67
N ILE A 73 -1.22 7.46 -0.09
CA ILE A 73 -2.44 8.03 0.48
C ILE A 73 -3.31 8.53 -0.68
N PRO A 74 -4.58 8.08 -0.80
CA PRO A 74 -5.49 8.62 -1.80
C PRO A 74 -5.64 10.14 -1.66
N GLU A 75 -5.55 10.89 -2.75
CA GLU A 75 -5.74 12.34 -2.75
C GLU A 75 -7.19 12.72 -2.37
N ASN A 76 -8.16 11.94 -2.86
CA ASN A 76 -9.58 12.13 -2.56
C ASN A 76 -9.90 11.75 -1.12
N PRO A 77 -10.49 12.65 -0.31
CA PRO A 77 -10.89 12.35 1.07
C PRO A 77 -11.94 11.24 1.21
N GLU A 78 -12.86 11.11 0.24
CA GLU A 78 -13.92 10.09 0.26
C GLU A 78 -13.41 8.65 0.17
N ASP A 79 -12.24 8.47 -0.44
CA ASP A 79 -11.61 7.16 -0.60
C ASP A 79 -10.85 6.73 0.66
N ARG A 80 -10.80 7.58 1.69
CA ARG A 80 -10.00 7.36 2.89
C ARG A 80 -10.83 6.73 3.97
N SER A 81 -10.23 5.79 4.69
CA SER A 81 -10.79 5.30 5.94
C SER A 81 -10.86 6.44 6.98
N PRO A 82 -11.87 6.44 7.88
CA PRO A 82 -11.98 7.44 8.95
C PRO A 82 -10.70 7.44 9.80
N SER A 83 -10.24 8.63 10.19
CA SER A 83 -9.03 8.74 11.02
C SER A 83 -9.36 8.45 12.49
N PRO A 84 -8.46 7.78 13.24
CA PRO A 84 -8.50 7.73 14.70
C PRO A 84 -8.39 9.13 15.33
N GLU A 85 -8.70 9.16 16.62
CA GLU A 85 -8.68 10.35 17.47
C GLU A 85 -7.29 11.00 17.53
N PRO A 86 -7.22 12.34 17.62
CA PRO A 86 -5.97 13.06 17.67
C PRO A 86 -5.27 12.90 19.03
N ILE A 87 -4.01 12.48 19.00
CA ILE A 87 -3.12 12.46 20.17
C ILE A 87 -2.19 13.67 20.08
N TYR A 88 -2.05 14.41 21.17
CA TYR A 88 -1.22 15.61 21.26
C TYR A 88 -0.01 15.39 22.18
N ASN A 89 1.08 16.06 21.88
CA ASN A 89 2.25 16.19 22.76
C ASN A 89 2.01 17.22 23.87
N SER A 90 2.93 17.29 24.84
CA SER A 90 2.98 18.32 25.89
C SER A 90 2.98 19.75 25.32
N ASP A 91 3.54 19.96 24.12
CA ASP A 91 3.52 21.25 23.41
C ASP A 91 2.20 21.54 22.66
N GLY A 92 1.18 20.67 22.78
CA GLY A 92 -0.09 20.81 22.06
C GLY A 92 -0.02 20.50 20.56
N LYS A 93 1.08 19.94 20.06
CA LYS A 93 1.23 19.51 18.65
C LYS A 93 0.64 18.11 18.44
N ARG A 94 -0.14 17.92 17.38
CA ARG A 94 -0.72 16.62 17.01
C ARG A 94 0.36 15.65 16.54
N LEU A 95 0.51 14.53 17.25
CA LEU A 95 1.43 13.44 16.89
C LEU A 95 0.88 12.55 15.78
N ASN A 96 -0.38 12.13 15.92
CA ASN A 96 -0.97 11.12 15.06
C ASN A 96 -1.63 11.77 13.83
N THR A 97 -0.82 12.38 12.98
CA THR A 97 -1.26 12.78 11.65
C THR A 97 -1.31 11.55 10.74
N ARG A 98 -2.11 11.61 9.67
CA ARG A 98 -2.20 10.48 8.72
C ARG A 98 -0.85 10.18 8.09
N ASP A 99 -0.13 11.22 7.68
CA ASP A 99 1.20 11.12 7.09
C ASP A 99 2.18 10.44 8.04
N PHE A 100 2.15 10.83 9.32
CA PHE A 100 2.96 10.17 10.34
C PHE A 100 2.59 8.70 10.51
N ARG A 101 1.30 8.35 10.57
CA ARG A 101 0.87 6.94 10.67
C ARG A 101 1.34 6.09 9.49
N VAL A 102 1.17 6.59 8.27
CA VAL A 102 1.51 5.82 7.07
C VAL A 102 3.02 5.71 6.92
N ARG A 103 3.76 6.79 7.20
CA ARG A 103 5.23 6.76 7.25
C ARG A 103 5.74 5.77 8.28
N LYS A 104 5.24 5.85 9.52
CA LYS A 104 5.62 4.93 10.61
C LYS A 104 5.34 3.47 10.25
N LYS A 105 4.19 3.19 9.63
CA LYS A 105 3.84 1.84 9.15
C LYS A 105 4.83 1.33 8.10
N LEU A 106 5.21 2.18 7.14
CA LEU A 106 6.20 1.81 6.11
C LEU A 106 7.60 1.62 6.71
N GLU A 107 7.98 2.43 7.69
CA GLU A 107 9.25 2.29 8.41
C GLU A 107 9.31 0.99 9.23
N GLU A 108 8.24 0.63 9.93
CA GLU A 108 8.08 -0.64 10.65
C GLU A 108 8.12 -1.84 9.68
N GLU A 109 7.42 -1.75 8.54
CA GLU A 109 7.45 -2.80 7.50
C GLU A 109 8.87 -2.99 6.95
N ARG A 110 9.57 -1.89 6.63
CA ARG A 110 10.98 -1.92 6.20
C ARG A 110 11.88 -2.53 7.27
N HIS A 111 11.67 -2.17 8.55
CA HIS A 111 12.45 -2.67 9.67
C HIS A 111 12.34 -4.19 9.80
N THR A 112 11.12 -4.73 9.78
CA THR A 112 10.88 -6.18 9.85
C THR A 112 11.57 -6.90 8.68
N LEU A 113 11.44 -6.39 7.46
CA LEU A 113 12.07 -7.00 6.28
C LEU A 113 13.60 -6.96 6.34
N VAL A 114 14.18 -5.86 6.85
CA VAL A 114 15.64 -5.75 7.06
C VAL A 114 16.11 -6.76 8.11
N GLN A 115 15.39 -6.90 9.23
CA GLN A 115 15.72 -7.89 10.24
C GLN A 115 15.69 -9.32 9.69
N ASP A 116 14.68 -9.64 8.88
CA ASP A 116 14.57 -10.96 8.26
C ASP A 116 15.68 -11.19 7.21
N ALA A 117 16.03 -10.16 6.43
CA ALA A 117 17.14 -10.22 5.48
C ALA A 117 18.50 -10.40 6.18
N MET A 118 18.74 -9.73 7.31
CA MET A 118 19.95 -9.89 8.13
C MET A 118 20.06 -11.29 8.76
N LYS A 119 18.94 -11.90 9.15
CA LYS A 119 18.92 -13.28 9.66
C LYS A 119 19.21 -14.29 8.55
N ALA A 120 18.68 -14.06 7.35
CA ALA A 120 18.87 -14.95 6.21
C ALA A 120 20.28 -14.85 5.62
N ASN A 121 20.87 -13.65 5.57
CA ASN A 121 22.18 -13.41 4.98
C ASN A 121 23.06 -12.57 5.91
N THR A 122 24.15 -13.15 6.40
CA THR A 122 25.08 -12.47 7.31
C THR A 122 25.82 -11.29 6.67
N ASP A 123 26.01 -11.31 5.35
CA ASP A 123 26.66 -10.24 4.58
C ASP A 123 25.69 -9.12 4.14
N TYR A 124 24.42 -9.18 4.56
CA TYR A 124 23.41 -8.21 4.15
C TYR A 124 23.75 -6.81 4.70
N LYS A 125 23.77 -5.82 3.79
CA LYS A 125 23.97 -4.42 4.13
C LYS A 125 22.63 -3.68 4.06
N PRO A 126 22.13 -3.14 5.18
CA PRO A 126 20.91 -2.34 5.18
C PRO A 126 21.06 -1.08 4.30
N PRO A 127 19.94 -0.54 3.76
CA PRO A 127 19.96 0.71 3.00
C PRO A 127 20.53 1.89 3.81
N ALA A 128 21.23 2.83 3.17
CA ALA A 128 21.86 3.98 3.86
C ALA A 128 20.87 4.86 4.64
N ASP A 129 19.61 4.92 4.21
CA ASP A 129 18.53 5.69 4.86
C ASP A 129 17.86 4.93 6.02
N TYR A 130 18.35 3.74 6.37
CA TYR A 130 17.86 2.95 7.49
C TYR A 130 18.63 3.31 8.75
N LYS A 131 17.93 3.91 9.71
CA LYS A 131 18.45 4.23 11.03
C LYS A 131 17.83 3.25 12.04
N LEU A 132 18.69 2.67 12.87
CA LEU A 132 18.30 1.83 14.00
C LEU A 132 17.66 2.67 15.12
#